data_AF-A0A8S3EYZ9-F1
#
_entry.id   AF-A0A8S3EYZ9-F1
#
_cell.length_a   1.000
_cell.length_b   1.000
_cell.length_c   1.000
_cell.angle_alpha   90.00
_cell.angle_beta   90.00
_cell.angle_gamma   90.00
#
_symmetry.space_group_name_H-M   'P 1'
#
loop_
_entity.id
_entity.type
_entity.pdbx_description
1 polymer ?
#
loop_
_entity_poly.entity_id
_entity_poly.type
_entity_poly.pdbx_seq_one_letter_code
_entity_poly.pdbx_strand_id
1 'polypeptide(L)'
;MELTFVDGYPIDEPLTYNLRGPWLRGEERQDLINILENIYLENIGKPVAFLWADALRDFVDRSSISNETVTTQPIEPTVAQCPISIATATLPPIYSDETFEDRKSVFQAHLSPVHSKEEVQLVLNKLKENKKIANATHNMYAYRIWDEKRNAVLADCDDDGETGASSRMLHLMEIADIKNALVIVSRWFGGILLHNDRFKHINNACRMILINH
;
A
#
# COMPACT_ATOMS: atom_id res chain seq x y z
N MET A 1 22.17 -6.60 3.60
CA MET A 1 21.87 -7.99 4.00
C MET A 1 22.38 -8.89 2.89
N GLU A 2 23.04 -9.99 3.24
CA GLU A 2 23.31 -11.08 2.30
C GLU A 2 22.35 -12.22 2.61
N LEU A 3 21.64 -12.72 1.59
CA LEU A 3 20.72 -13.85 1.69
C LEU A 3 21.39 -15.09 1.10
N THR A 4 21.37 -16.19 1.84
CA THR A 4 21.84 -17.49 1.37
C THR A 4 20.64 -18.42 1.26
N PHE A 5 20.36 -18.85 0.03
CA PHE A 5 19.33 -19.83 -0.26
C PHE A 5 19.82 -21.22 0.16
N VAL A 6 19.00 -21.92 0.92
CA VAL A 6 19.24 -23.29 1.40
C VAL A 6 18.33 -24.24 0.64
N ASP A 7 18.76 -25.50 0.45
CA ASP A 7 18.08 -26.45 -0.44
C ASP A 7 16.65 -26.82 0.03
N GLY A 8 16.32 -26.61 1.31
CA GLY A 8 14.97 -26.84 1.87
C GLY A 8 14.02 -25.62 1.83
N TYR A 9 14.45 -24.48 1.28
CA TYR A 9 13.59 -23.31 1.16
C TYR A 9 12.62 -23.43 -0.04
N PRO A 10 11.35 -22.98 0.06
CA PRO A 10 10.68 -22.33 1.19
C PRO A 10 9.83 -23.26 2.07
N ILE A 11 9.93 -24.57 1.88
CA ILE A 11 8.97 -25.55 2.42
C ILE A 11 9.42 -26.09 3.79
N ASP A 12 10.70 -26.37 3.96
CA ASP A 12 11.24 -27.07 5.12
C ASP A 12 12.02 -26.15 6.06
N GLU A 13 12.69 -25.12 5.54
CA GLU A 13 13.52 -24.20 6.34
C GLU A 13 13.58 -22.75 5.77
N PRO A 14 13.77 -21.73 6.64
CA PRO A 14 13.91 -20.35 6.22
C PRO A 14 15.25 -20.09 5.50
N LEU A 15 15.32 -18.99 4.74
CA LEU A 15 16.59 -18.49 4.21
C LEU A 15 17.54 -18.15 5.36
N THR A 16 18.82 -18.47 5.21
CA THR A 16 19.82 -17.95 6.15
C THR A 16 20.25 -16.57 5.70
N TYR A 17 20.47 -15.66 6.65
CA TYR A 17 20.77 -14.28 6.35
C TYR A 17 21.92 -13.75 7.18
N ASN A 18 22.73 -12.88 6.58
CA ASN A 18 23.80 -12.17 7.25
C ASN A 18 23.51 -10.66 7.23
N LEU A 19 23.16 -10.13 8.41
CA LEU A 19 22.96 -8.69 8.62
C LEU A 19 24.31 -8.04 8.97
N ARG A 20 24.89 -7.34 7.99
CA ARG A 20 26.08 -6.50 8.17
C ARG A 20 25.71 -5.03 8.06
N GLY A 21 26.04 -4.26 9.10
CA GLY A 21 25.85 -2.82 9.15
C GLY A 21 26.57 -2.24 10.38
N PRO A 22 27.41 -1.19 10.25
CA PRO A 22 28.09 -0.55 11.38
C PRO A 22 27.12 -0.06 12.47
N TRP A 23 25.93 0.37 12.06
CA TRP A 23 24.84 0.90 12.89
C TRP A 23 23.98 -0.20 13.53
N LEU A 24 23.98 -1.42 13.00
CA LEU A 24 23.08 -2.48 13.44
C LEU A 24 23.64 -3.23 14.67
N ARG A 25 23.53 -2.61 15.85
CA ARG A 25 24.04 -3.16 17.12
C ARG A 25 22.95 -3.17 18.20
N GLY A 26 23.06 -4.11 19.14
CA GLY A 26 22.20 -4.14 20.33
C GLY A 26 20.73 -4.42 19.99
N GLU A 27 19.84 -3.58 20.52
CA GLU A 27 18.38 -3.69 20.46
C GLU A 27 17.84 -3.62 19.03
N GLU A 28 18.33 -2.70 18.20
CA GLU A 28 17.91 -2.56 16.80
C GLU A 28 18.14 -3.83 15.97
N ARG A 29 19.24 -4.54 16.27
CA ARG A 29 19.53 -5.82 15.62
C ARG A 29 18.50 -6.88 16.02
N GLN A 30 18.13 -6.91 17.29
CA GLN A 30 17.17 -7.89 17.79
C GLN A 30 15.76 -7.62 17.26
N ASP A 31 15.36 -6.35 17.17
CA ASP A 31 14.07 -5.95 16.61
C ASP A 31 13.96 -6.37 15.15
N LEU A 32 15.00 -6.11 14.37
CA LEU A 32 15.05 -6.53 12.98
C LEU A 32 15.01 -8.06 12.84
N ILE A 33 15.72 -8.81 13.69
CA ILE A 33 15.67 -10.27 13.73
C ILE A 33 14.24 -10.75 14.01
N ASN A 34 13.59 -10.19 15.04
CA ASN A 34 12.23 -10.55 15.43
C ASN A 34 11.24 -10.27 14.27
N ILE A 35 11.40 -9.15 13.56
CA ILE A 35 10.59 -8.82 12.38
C ILE A 35 10.76 -9.88 11.28
N LEU A 36 12.01 -10.24 10.95
CA LEU A 36 12.29 -11.24 9.91
C LEU A 36 11.75 -12.62 10.29
N GLU A 37 11.90 -13.02 11.56
CA GLU A 37 11.36 -14.29 12.09
C GLU A 37 9.83 -14.31 12.03
N ASN A 38 9.16 -13.24 12.46
CA ASN A 38 7.71 -13.15 12.38
C ASN A 38 7.20 -13.25 10.94
N ILE A 39 7.83 -12.55 9.99
CA ILE A 39 7.47 -12.64 8.57
C ILE A 39 7.58 -14.07 8.05
N TYR A 40 8.60 -14.81 8.47
CA TYR A 40 8.75 -16.22 8.10
C TYR A 40 7.66 -17.10 8.72
N LEU A 41 7.40 -16.97 10.02
CA LEU A 41 6.38 -17.75 10.73
C LEU A 41 4.97 -17.54 10.13
N GLU A 42 4.67 -16.33 9.70
CA GLU A 42 3.39 -15.99 9.04
C GLU A 42 3.29 -16.53 7.60
N ASN A 43 4.41 -16.88 6.97
CA ASN A 43 4.49 -17.24 5.56
C ASN A 43 5.23 -18.55 5.30
N ILE A 44 5.12 -19.52 6.22
CA ILE A 44 5.69 -20.86 6.07
C ILE A 44 5.21 -21.49 4.74
N GLY A 45 6.15 -22.04 3.96
CA GLY A 45 5.86 -22.63 2.66
C GLY A 45 5.77 -21.64 1.49
N LYS A 46 5.97 -20.34 1.72
CA LYS A 46 5.93 -19.29 0.69
C LYS A 46 7.28 -18.57 0.55
N PRO A 47 7.60 -18.01 -0.63
CA PRO A 47 8.79 -17.17 -0.79
C PRO A 47 8.70 -15.85 -0.02
N VAL A 48 9.52 -15.69 1.02
CA VAL A 48 9.63 -14.50 1.89
C VAL A 48 10.78 -13.54 1.54
N ALA A 49 11.62 -13.86 0.55
CA ALA A 49 12.82 -13.06 0.24
C ALA A 49 12.53 -11.57 -0.02
N PHE A 50 11.46 -11.29 -0.77
CA PHE A 50 11.04 -9.91 -1.07
C PHE A 50 10.45 -9.21 0.15
N LEU A 51 9.66 -9.91 0.96
CA LEU A 51 9.09 -9.39 2.21
C LEU A 51 10.18 -9.01 3.20
N TRP A 52 11.24 -9.81 3.29
CA TRP A 52 12.41 -9.49 4.10
C TRP A 52 13.16 -8.26 3.58
N ALA A 53 13.26 -8.08 2.27
CA ALA A 53 13.89 -6.91 1.66
C ALA A 53 13.09 -5.62 1.92
N ASP A 54 11.75 -5.70 1.88
CA ASP A 54 10.85 -4.59 2.22
C ASP A 54 10.92 -4.24 3.70
N ALA A 55 10.83 -5.23 4.58
CA ALA A 55 10.95 -5.02 6.02
C ALA A 55 12.29 -4.37 6.41
N LEU A 56 13.37 -4.71 5.72
CA LEU A 56 14.67 -4.07 5.90
C LEU A 56 14.70 -2.61 5.46
N ARG A 57 14.07 -2.29 4.33
CA ARG A 57 13.96 -0.90 3.85
C ARG A 57 13.19 -0.06 4.85
N ASP A 58 12.01 -0.54 5.24
CA ASP A 58 11.17 0.12 6.23
C ASP A 58 11.89 0.30 7.57
N PHE A 59 12.66 -0.69 8.01
CA PHE A 59 13.43 -0.60 9.27
C PHE A 59 14.50 0.49 9.20
N VAL A 60 15.25 0.57 8.10
CA VAL A 60 16.29 1.61 7.90
C VAL A 60 15.67 3.01 7.80
N ASP A 61 14.53 3.14 7.14
CA ASP A 61 13.80 4.40 7.03
C ASP A 61 13.28 4.86 8.41
N ARG A 62 12.86 3.94 9.28
CA ARG A 62 12.46 4.26 10.66
C ARG A 62 13.65 4.64 11.54
N SER A 63 14.78 3.94 11.43
CA SER A 63 16.01 4.26 12.17
C SER A 63 16.66 5.58 11.75
N SER A 64 16.36 6.09 10.55
CA SER A 64 16.84 7.42 10.12
C SER A 64 15.96 8.57 10.61
N ILE A 65 14.70 8.30 10.98
CA ILE A 65 13.74 9.28 11.51
C ILE A 65 13.89 9.47 13.04
N SER A 66 14.49 8.53 13.76
CA SER A 66 14.62 8.58 15.23
C SER A 66 15.64 9.60 15.79
N ASN A 67 16.32 10.39 14.95
CA ASN A 67 17.30 11.39 15.38
C ASN A 67 16.73 12.79 15.68
N GLU A 68 15.41 13.01 15.63
CA GLU A 68 14.79 14.25 16.15
C GLU A 68 14.20 14.01 17.55
N THR A 69 14.89 14.59 18.54
CA THR A 69 14.66 14.53 19.98
C THR A 69 13.33 15.14 20.45
N VAL A 70 12.62 14.44 21.34
CA VAL A 70 11.82 15.07 22.41
C VAL A 70 12.17 14.46 23.77
N THR A 71 12.67 15.33 24.64
CA THR A 71 13.03 15.13 26.05
C THR A 71 11.78 15.13 26.94
N THR A 72 11.64 14.14 27.86
CA THR A 72 11.59 14.32 29.34
C THR A 72 11.14 13.04 30.08
N GLN A 73 12.11 12.41 30.75
CA GLN A 73 12.15 11.85 32.12
C GLN A 73 11.17 10.76 32.66
N PRO A 74 11.64 9.92 33.63
CA PRO A 74 11.27 8.50 33.74
C PRO A 74 10.71 8.05 35.11
N ILE A 75 9.65 7.23 35.19
CA ILE A 75 9.34 6.41 36.39
C ILE A 75 8.55 5.11 36.03
N GLU A 76 9.23 3.97 36.21
CA GLU A 76 8.87 2.60 36.63
C GLU A 76 7.64 1.77 36.15
N PRO A 77 7.78 0.42 36.11
CA PRO A 77 6.88 -0.49 35.43
C PRO A 77 5.73 -0.90 36.35
N THR A 78 4.50 -0.50 36.01
CA THR A 78 3.30 -1.05 36.67
C THR A 78 2.55 -1.92 35.70
N VAL A 79 2.53 -3.20 36.04
CA VAL A 79 1.68 -4.25 35.48
C VAL A 79 0.22 -3.82 35.65
N ALA A 80 -0.36 -3.27 34.58
CA ALA A 80 -1.81 -3.11 34.48
C ALA A 80 -2.23 -3.72 33.15
N GLN A 81 -2.87 -4.89 33.25
CA GLN A 81 -3.68 -5.44 32.18
C GLN A 81 -4.77 -4.42 31.84
N CYS A 82 -4.51 -3.58 30.86
CA CYS A 82 -5.56 -2.95 30.09
C CYS A 82 -5.97 -3.97 29.02
N PRO A 83 -7.26 -4.29 28.85
CA PRO A 83 -7.67 -4.94 27.62
C PRO A 83 -7.26 -3.97 26.51
N ILE A 84 -6.26 -4.36 25.71
CA ILE A 84 -5.92 -3.67 24.49
C ILE A 84 -7.21 -3.73 23.68
N SER A 85 -7.94 -2.62 23.71
CA SER A 85 -8.95 -2.32 22.73
C SER A 85 -8.13 -2.16 21.47
N ILE A 86 -7.97 -3.27 20.75
CA ILE A 86 -7.56 -3.28 19.36
C ILE A 86 -8.61 -2.39 18.72
N ALA A 87 -8.28 -1.10 18.54
CA ALA A 87 -9.02 -0.23 17.66
C ALA A 87 -8.96 -0.96 16.33
N THR A 88 -10.04 -1.67 16.05
CA THR A 88 -10.18 -2.49 14.86
C THR A 88 -10.25 -1.44 13.77
N ALA A 89 -9.11 -1.17 13.12
CA ALA A 89 -9.07 -0.30 11.96
C ALA A 89 -9.99 -0.97 10.96
N THR A 90 -11.22 -0.47 10.91
CA THR A 90 -12.30 -1.06 10.16
C THR A 90 -12.01 -0.70 8.71
N LEU A 91 -11.75 -1.74 7.90
CA LEU A 91 -11.51 -1.56 6.47
C LEU A 91 -12.65 -0.72 5.88
N PRO A 92 -12.34 0.43 5.24
CA PRO A 92 -13.36 1.22 4.59
C PRO A 92 -14.08 0.42 3.50
N PRO A 93 -15.38 0.67 3.26
CA PRO A 93 -16.11 -0.04 2.21
C PRO A 93 -15.49 0.26 0.85
N ILE A 94 -15.42 -0.77 0.00
CA ILE A 94 -14.88 -0.66 -1.35
C ILE A 94 -16.04 -0.84 -2.32
N TYR A 95 -16.41 0.22 -3.02
CA TYR A 95 -17.36 0.20 -4.11
C TYR A 95 -16.62 -0.12 -5.41
N SER A 96 -17.19 -1.00 -6.22
CA SER A 96 -16.58 -1.44 -7.47
C SER A 96 -17.63 -1.40 -8.56
N ASP A 97 -17.34 -0.71 -9.65
CA ASP A 97 -18.22 -0.66 -10.81
C ASP A 97 -18.09 -1.93 -11.68
N GLU A 98 -19.04 -2.09 -12.61
CA GLU A 98 -18.94 -3.11 -13.65
C GLU A 98 -17.72 -2.91 -14.54
N THR A 99 -17.18 -4.01 -15.08
CA THR A 99 -16.05 -3.97 -16.00
C THR A 99 -16.48 -3.50 -17.38
N PHE A 100 -15.69 -2.62 -17.99
CA PHE A 100 -15.89 -2.15 -19.36
C PHE A 100 -14.77 -2.65 -20.28
N GLU A 101 -15.08 -3.02 -21.53
CA GLU A 101 -14.10 -3.51 -22.51
C GLU A 101 -14.07 -2.64 -23.77
N ASP A 102 -12.86 -2.28 -24.23
CA ASP A 102 -12.59 -1.71 -25.55
C ASP A 102 -11.37 -2.38 -26.18
N ARG A 103 -11.51 -2.93 -27.38
CA ARG A 103 -10.42 -3.58 -28.14
C ARG A 103 -9.62 -4.55 -27.26
N LYS A 104 -10.32 -5.44 -26.55
CA LYS A 104 -9.80 -6.41 -25.59
C LYS A 104 -9.12 -5.84 -24.34
N SER A 105 -8.96 -4.51 -24.24
CA SER A 105 -8.53 -3.90 -22.99
C SER A 105 -9.74 -3.76 -22.08
N VAL A 106 -9.60 -4.26 -20.85
CA VAL A 106 -10.65 -4.20 -19.83
C VAL A 106 -10.29 -3.14 -18.80
N PHE A 107 -11.29 -2.43 -18.31
CA PHE A 107 -11.17 -1.38 -17.30
C PHE A 107 -12.17 -1.64 -16.17
N GLN A 108 -11.76 -1.40 -14.93
CA GLN A 108 -12.63 -1.43 -13.77
C GLN A 108 -12.25 -0.31 -12.81
N ALA A 109 -13.25 0.40 -12.28
CA ALA A 109 -13.02 1.41 -11.27
C ALA A 109 -13.44 0.89 -9.88
N HIS A 110 -12.71 1.34 -8.86
CA HIS A 110 -12.98 1.10 -7.46
C HIS A 110 -12.92 2.43 -6.70
N LEU A 111 -13.82 2.63 -5.75
CA LEU A 111 -13.91 3.81 -4.91
C LEU A 111 -13.97 3.37 -3.46
N SER A 112 -13.25 4.07 -2.59
CA SER A 112 -13.36 3.89 -1.16
C SER A 112 -13.25 5.23 -0.43
N PRO A 113 -14.11 5.49 0.58
CA PRO A 113 -13.95 6.65 1.43
C PRO A 113 -12.71 6.46 2.31
N VAL A 114 -11.86 7.48 2.39
CA VAL A 114 -10.61 7.42 3.15
C VAL A 114 -10.36 8.74 3.88
N HIS A 115 -9.85 8.66 5.09
CA HIS A 115 -9.56 9.80 5.96
C HIS A 115 -8.10 9.88 6.38
N SER A 116 -7.29 8.88 6.03
CA SER A 116 -5.87 8.83 6.36
C SER A 116 -5.06 8.11 5.29
N LYS A 117 -3.74 8.33 5.27
CA LYS A 117 -2.84 7.64 4.34
C LYS A 117 -2.78 6.14 4.64
N GLU A 118 -2.94 5.77 5.91
CA GLU A 118 -2.96 4.39 6.38
C GLU A 118 -4.18 3.65 5.81
N GLU A 119 -5.36 4.28 5.79
CA GLU A 119 -6.56 3.72 5.16
C GLU A 119 -6.39 3.53 3.65
N VAL A 120 -5.72 4.47 2.97
CA VAL A 120 -5.39 4.33 1.54
C VAL A 120 -4.57 3.06 1.30
N GLN A 121 -3.49 2.85 2.07
CA GLN A 121 -2.66 1.66 1.93
C GLN A 121 -3.43 0.39 2.27
N LEU A 122 -4.28 0.44 3.29
CA LEU A 122 -5.11 -0.70 3.69
C LEU A 122 -6.07 -1.10 2.55
N VAL A 123 -6.75 -0.15 1.92
CA VAL A 123 -7.66 -0.40 0.78
C VAL A 123 -6.90 -0.92 -0.43
N LEU A 124 -5.74 -0.34 -0.76
CA LEU A 124 -4.90 -0.80 -1.87
C LEU A 124 -4.45 -2.24 -1.68
N ASN A 125 -3.97 -2.58 -0.47
CA ASN A 125 -3.58 -3.94 -0.13
C ASN A 125 -4.77 -4.90 -0.20
N LYS A 126 -5.94 -4.47 0.31
CA LYS A 126 -7.16 -5.27 0.25
C LYS A 126 -7.60 -5.57 -1.18
N LEU A 127 -7.55 -4.58 -2.07
CA LEU A 127 -7.85 -4.76 -3.49
C LEU A 127 -6.86 -5.74 -4.15
N LYS A 128 -5.58 -5.63 -3.81
CA LYS A 128 -4.53 -6.54 -4.30
C LYS A 128 -4.61 -7.97 -3.74
N GLU A 129 -5.39 -8.24 -2.70
CA GLU A 129 -5.71 -9.64 -2.32
C GLU A 129 -6.49 -10.35 -3.43
N ASN A 130 -7.28 -9.62 -4.22
CA ASN A 130 -7.93 -10.17 -5.39
C ASN A 130 -6.92 -10.36 -6.51
N LYS A 131 -6.60 -11.63 -6.81
CA LYS A 131 -5.64 -12.01 -7.87
C LYS A 131 -5.94 -11.38 -9.24
N LYS A 132 -7.20 -11.10 -9.56
CA LYS A 132 -7.54 -10.45 -10.84
C LYS A 132 -7.00 -9.03 -10.89
N ILE A 133 -7.16 -8.29 -9.81
CA ILE A 133 -6.72 -6.89 -9.65
C ILE A 133 -5.20 -6.84 -9.46
N ALA A 134 -4.64 -7.74 -8.65
CA ALA A 134 -3.19 -7.87 -8.48
C ALA A 134 -2.44 -8.12 -9.80
N ASN A 135 -3.05 -8.91 -10.69
CA ASN A 135 -2.51 -9.22 -12.01
C ASN A 135 -2.99 -8.25 -13.12
N ALA A 136 -3.63 -7.12 -12.76
CA ALA A 136 -3.93 -6.09 -13.73
C ALA A 136 -2.62 -5.53 -14.31
N THR A 137 -2.69 -5.07 -15.56
CA THR A 137 -1.52 -4.48 -16.23
C THR A 137 -1.11 -3.18 -15.55
N HIS A 138 -2.09 -2.38 -15.14
CA HIS A 138 -1.90 -1.12 -14.41
C HIS A 138 -3.03 -0.95 -13.39
N ASN A 139 -2.69 -0.63 -12.14
CA ASN A 139 -3.59 -0.26 -11.06
C ASN A 139 -3.33 1.21 -10.66
N MET A 140 -3.84 2.12 -11.47
CA MET A 140 -3.69 3.56 -11.25
C MET A 140 -4.56 3.99 -10.09
N TYR A 141 -4.09 4.89 -9.23
CA TYR A 141 -4.92 5.45 -8.19
C TYR A 141 -4.69 6.94 -7.96
N ALA A 142 -5.70 7.59 -7.41
CA ALA A 142 -5.62 8.97 -6.93
C ALA A 142 -6.48 9.11 -5.68
N TYR A 143 -6.03 9.90 -4.71
CA TYR A 143 -6.82 10.22 -3.53
C TYR A 143 -6.70 11.68 -3.14
N ARG A 144 -7.74 12.16 -2.45
CA ARG A 144 -7.77 13.46 -1.78
C ARG A 144 -8.35 13.27 -0.39
N ILE A 145 -7.61 13.67 0.64
CA ILE A 145 -7.99 13.56 2.04
C ILE A 145 -7.96 14.95 2.65
N TRP A 146 -9.00 15.29 3.41
CA TRP A 146 -9.04 16.52 4.19
C TRP A 146 -8.33 16.32 5.52
N ASP A 147 -7.25 17.08 5.76
CA ASP A 147 -6.53 17.09 7.03
C ASP A 147 -7.01 18.29 7.87
N GLU A 148 -7.82 18.01 8.90
CA GLU A 148 -8.33 19.03 9.82
C GLU A 148 -7.22 19.72 10.62
N LYS A 149 -6.12 19.04 10.92
CA LYS A 149 -5.03 19.60 11.75
C LYS A 149 -4.24 20.65 10.98
N ARG A 150 -4.00 20.39 9.70
CA ARG A 150 -3.27 21.30 8.80
C ARG A 150 -4.20 22.26 8.06
N ASN A 151 -5.51 22.06 8.17
CA ASN A 151 -6.53 22.77 7.40
C ASN A 151 -6.21 22.77 5.89
N ALA A 152 -5.79 21.62 5.38
CA ALA A 152 -5.27 21.44 4.02
C ALA A 152 -5.73 20.11 3.43
N VAL A 153 -5.73 20.01 2.09
CA VAL A 153 -6.01 18.76 1.38
C VAL A 153 -4.69 18.03 1.14
N LEU A 154 -4.57 16.82 1.69
CA LEU A 154 -3.53 15.87 1.30
C LEU A 154 -3.98 15.15 0.02
N ALA A 155 -3.20 15.26 -1.04
CA ALA A 155 -3.52 14.69 -2.34
C ALA A 155 -2.27 13.99 -2.90
N ASP A 156 -2.46 12.81 -3.48
CA ASP A 156 -1.39 12.05 -4.12
C ASP A 156 -1.98 11.09 -5.16
N CYS A 157 -1.13 10.61 -6.08
CA CYS A 157 -1.55 9.73 -7.16
C CYS A 157 -0.38 8.88 -7.69
N ASP A 158 -0.70 7.71 -8.22
CA ASP A 158 0.28 6.82 -8.86
C ASP A 158 -0.29 6.26 -10.17
N ASP A 159 0.52 6.33 -11.22
CA ASP A 159 0.20 5.88 -12.57
C ASP A 159 0.38 4.36 -12.75
N ASP A 160 1.16 3.69 -11.89
CA ASP A 160 1.50 2.26 -12.01
C ASP A 160 1.93 1.87 -13.45
N GLY A 161 2.74 2.71 -14.10
CA GLY A 161 3.22 2.51 -15.48
C GLY A 161 2.32 3.07 -16.59
N GLU A 162 1.10 3.53 -16.28
CA GLU A 162 0.19 4.21 -17.22
C GLU A 162 0.40 5.74 -17.16
N THR A 163 1.59 6.20 -17.56
CA THR A 163 2.04 7.59 -17.36
C THR A 163 1.00 8.65 -17.79
N GLY A 164 0.64 9.53 -16.86
CA GLY A 164 -0.27 10.66 -17.07
C GLY A 164 -1.76 10.34 -16.92
N ALA A 165 -2.12 9.15 -16.41
CA ALA A 165 -3.51 8.78 -16.15
C ALA A 165 -3.98 9.24 -14.76
N SER A 166 -3.23 8.91 -13.72
CA SER A 166 -3.55 9.18 -12.32
C SER A 166 -3.59 10.68 -12.00
N SER A 167 -2.70 11.48 -12.60
CA SER A 167 -2.75 12.94 -12.49
C SER A 167 -4.03 13.54 -13.09
N ARG A 168 -4.56 12.97 -14.17
CA ARG A 168 -5.86 13.37 -14.74
C ARG A 168 -7.03 12.96 -13.84
N MET A 169 -6.95 11.79 -13.23
CA MET A 169 -7.93 11.34 -12.23
C MET A 169 -7.92 12.26 -11.00
N LEU A 170 -6.74 12.63 -10.51
CA LEU A 170 -6.60 13.53 -9.38
C LEU A 170 -7.17 14.92 -9.70
N HIS A 171 -6.85 15.45 -10.88
CA HIS A 171 -7.41 16.72 -11.35
C HIS A 171 -8.93 16.65 -11.50
N LEU A 172 -9.48 15.51 -11.97
CA LEU A 172 -10.92 15.30 -12.04
C LEU A 172 -11.59 15.37 -10.65
N MET A 173 -10.98 14.75 -9.64
CA MET A 173 -11.47 14.83 -8.25
C MET A 173 -11.37 16.25 -7.69
N GLU A 174 -10.34 17.01 -8.09
CA GLU A 174 -10.15 18.40 -7.71
C GLU A 174 -11.24 19.31 -8.28
N ILE A 175 -11.51 19.24 -9.59
CA ILE A 175 -12.56 20.05 -10.22
C ILE A 175 -13.97 19.68 -9.74
N ALA A 176 -14.16 18.44 -9.30
CA ALA A 176 -15.41 17.98 -8.69
C ALA A 176 -15.53 18.33 -7.19
N ASP A 177 -14.48 18.93 -6.60
CA ASP A 177 -14.29 19.18 -5.17
C ASP A 177 -14.56 17.96 -4.26
N ILE A 178 -14.22 16.76 -4.73
CA ILE A 178 -14.41 15.53 -3.96
C ILE A 178 -13.21 15.30 -3.04
N LYS A 179 -13.47 15.17 -1.74
CA LYS A 179 -12.49 14.96 -0.67
C LYS A 179 -12.84 13.70 0.12
N ASN A 180 -11.87 13.19 0.85
CA ASN A 180 -11.95 11.96 1.64
C ASN A 180 -12.30 10.72 0.81
N ALA A 181 -11.71 10.65 -0.39
CA ALA A 181 -11.98 9.57 -1.34
C ALA A 181 -10.69 9.10 -1.98
N LEU A 182 -10.62 7.79 -2.23
CA LEU A 182 -9.61 7.10 -2.99
C LEU A 182 -10.30 6.44 -4.18
N VAL A 183 -9.80 6.72 -5.39
CA VAL A 183 -10.24 6.07 -6.62
C VAL A 183 -9.08 5.25 -7.17
N ILE A 184 -9.36 4.01 -7.53
CA ILE A 184 -8.45 3.11 -8.23
C ILE A 184 -9.10 2.74 -9.55
N VAL A 185 -8.33 2.79 -10.64
CA VAL A 185 -8.75 2.26 -11.93
C VAL A 185 -7.76 1.16 -12.32
N SER A 186 -8.27 -0.05 -12.45
CA SER A 186 -7.51 -1.20 -12.91
C SER A 186 -7.71 -1.38 -14.41
N ARG A 187 -6.62 -1.58 -15.14
CA ARG A 187 -6.60 -1.85 -16.58
C ARG A 187 -5.92 -3.19 -16.87
N TRP A 188 -6.57 -4.02 -17.69
CA TRP A 188 -5.96 -5.23 -18.26
C TRP A 188 -5.72 -5.02 -19.75
N PHE A 189 -4.48 -5.13 -20.20
CA PHE A 189 -4.11 -4.95 -21.60
C PHE A 189 -4.48 -6.18 -22.45
N GLY A 190 -5.25 -5.94 -23.50
CA GLY A 190 -5.75 -7.00 -24.40
C GLY A 190 -4.91 -7.31 -25.63
N GLY A 191 -3.68 -6.77 -25.73
CA GLY A 191 -2.82 -6.95 -26.90
C GLY A 191 -2.97 -5.89 -28.01
N ILE A 192 -3.95 -4.98 -27.90
CA ILE A 192 -4.18 -3.90 -28.87
C ILE A 192 -3.92 -2.55 -28.21
N LEU A 193 -3.07 -1.72 -28.81
CA LEU A 193 -2.75 -0.39 -28.29
C LEU A 193 -3.91 0.60 -28.52
N LEU A 194 -4.50 1.08 -27.44
CA LEU A 194 -5.59 2.07 -27.47
C LEU A 194 -5.12 3.52 -27.67
N HIS A 195 -3.80 3.77 -27.61
CA HIS A 195 -3.22 5.11 -27.72
C HIS A 195 -3.93 6.11 -26.80
N ASN A 196 -4.37 7.26 -27.29
CA ASN A 196 -5.00 8.29 -26.46
C ASN A 196 -6.39 7.89 -25.92
N ASP A 197 -7.06 6.92 -26.53
CA ASP A 197 -8.42 6.55 -26.11
C ASP A 197 -8.45 5.89 -24.73
N ARG A 198 -7.37 5.20 -24.34
CA ARG A 198 -7.28 4.60 -22.99
C ARG A 198 -7.47 5.63 -21.89
N PHE A 199 -6.92 6.83 -22.06
CA PHE A 199 -7.06 7.91 -21.09
C PHE A 199 -8.50 8.44 -21.02
N LYS A 200 -9.24 8.41 -22.14
CA LYS A 200 -10.66 8.76 -22.13
C LYS A 200 -11.44 7.74 -21.32
N HIS A 201 -11.16 6.45 -21.49
CA HIS A 201 -11.82 5.38 -20.74
C HIS A 201 -11.49 5.43 -19.26
N ILE A 202 -10.22 5.64 -18.89
CA ILE A 202 -9.79 5.77 -17.49
C ILE A 202 -10.49 6.96 -16.82
N ASN A 203 -10.47 8.13 -17.47
CA ASN A 203 -11.13 9.32 -16.93
C ASN A 203 -12.64 9.15 -16.82
N ASN A 204 -13.28 8.50 -17.80
CA ASN A 204 -14.71 8.24 -17.77
C ASN A 204 -15.06 7.24 -16.66
N ALA A 205 -14.30 6.17 -16.48
CA ALA A 205 -14.51 5.20 -15.40
C ALA A 205 -14.36 5.86 -14.02
N CYS A 206 -13.33 6.69 -13.84
CA CYS A 206 -13.15 7.50 -12.64
C CYS A 206 -14.35 8.45 -12.41
N ARG A 207 -14.84 9.12 -13.46
CA ARG A 207 -16.00 10.01 -13.35
C ARG A 207 -17.28 9.27 -12.97
N MET A 208 -17.53 8.10 -13.56
CA MET A 208 -18.77 7.35 -13.32
C MET A 208 -18.84 6.85 -11.90
N ILE A 209 -17.76 6.26 -11.37
CA ILE A 209 -17.78 5.75 -10.01
C ILE A 209 -17.96 6.85 -8.96
N LEU A 210 -17.39 8.04 -9.20
CA LEU A 210 -17.55 9.22 -8.34
C LEU A 210 -18.96 9.84 -8.39
N ILE A 211 -19.76 9.52 -9.40
CA ILE A 211 -21.15 10.00 -9.53
C ILE A 211 -22.13 8.96 -8.94
N ASN A 212 -21.81 7.68 -9.07
CA ASN A 212 -22.68 6.59 -8.65
C ASN A 212 -22.66 6.36 -7.13
N HIS A 213 -21.61 6.80 -6.45
CA HIS A 213 -21.33 6.55 -5.03
C HIS A 213 -20.90 7.83 -4.33
#